data_AF-A0A3D9YYY7-F1
#
_entry.id   AF-A0A3D9YYY7-F1
#
_cell.length_a   1.000
_cell.length_b   1.000
_cell.length_c   1.000
_cell.angle_alpha   90.00
_cell.angle_beta   90.00
_cell.angle_gamma   90.00
#
_symmetry.space_group_name_H-M   'P 1'
#
loop_
_entity.id
_entity.type
_entity.pdbx_description
1 polymer ?
#
loop_
_entity_poly.entity_id
_entity_poly.type
_entity_poly.pdbx_seq_one_letter_code
_entity_poly.pdbx_strand_id
1 'polypeptide(L)'
;MATTPYIPPKQGLFGQLFDVGFLLALVFASLFLPIWLGIAVPSRVEKLPTGVSYTMAADKTTKVWKGLTWESLGQNPVMVKQWQKLGYTKESAADIITMPFQYDIDTMGVLATAVVIFGYFIFLLVMSGKEYKQVIAEKFD
;
A
#
# COMPACT_ATOMS: atom_id res chain seq x y z
N MET A 1 -36.24 -19.77 38.38
CA MET A 1 -35.96 -18.39 38.86
C MET A 1 -35.68 -17.54 37.63
N ALA A 2 -36.38 -16.41 37.44
CA ALA A 2 -36.15 -15.54 36.28
C ALA A 2 -34.82 -14.78 36.50
N THR A 3 -33.84 -14.98 35.62
CA THR A 3 -32.56 -14.26 35.67
C THR A 3 -32.81 -12.80 35.35
N THR A 4 -32.40 -11.89 36.24
CA THR A 4 -32.44 -10.45 36.00
C THR A 4 -31.67 -10.11 34.71
N PRO A 5 -32.25 -9.34 33.78
CA PRO A 5 -31.55 -8.94 32.56
C PRO A 5 -30.29 -8.14 32.90
N TYR A 6 -29.18 -8.45 32.23
CA TYR A 6 -27.96 -7.67 32.35
C TYR A 6 -28.18 -6.25 31.83
N ILE A 7 -27.71 -5.25 32.59
CA ILE A 7 -27.74 -3.83 32.19
C ILE A 7 -26.30 -3.38 32.00
N PRO A 8 -25.86 -3.09 30.75
CA PRO A 8 -24.49 -2.65 30.50
C PRO A 8 -24.21 -1.27 31.11
N PRO A 9 -22.97 -1.03 31.58
CA PRO A 9 -22.55 0.28 32.07
C PRO A 9 -22.55 1.30 30.92
N LYS A 10 -23.04 2.51 31.19
CA LYS A 10 -22.98 3.62 30.22
C LYS A 10 -21.57 4.22 30.21
N GLN A 11 -20.93 4.21 29.04
CA GLN A 11 -19.64 4.85 28.85
C GLN A 11 -19.79 6.38 29.00
N GLY A 12 -18.85 7.01 29.72
CA GLY A 12 -18.85 8.47 29.91
C GLY A 12 -18.39 9.22 28.65
N LEU A 13 -18.83 10.49 28.51
CA LEU A 13 -18.52 11.35 27.37
C LEU A 13 -17.02 11.44 27.05
N PHE A 14 -16.17 11.55 28.07
CA PHE A 14 -14.72 11.63 27.90
C PHE A 14 -14.15 10.34 27.29
N GLY A 15 -14.60 9.18 27.76
CA GLY A 15 -14.16 7.90 27.23
C GLY A 15 -14.60 7.71 25.77
N GLN A 16 -15.78 8.23 25.40
CA GLN A 16 -16.27 8.18 24.03
C GLN A 16 -15.46 9.10 23.10
N LEU A 17 -15.12 10.32 23.55
CA LEU A 17 -14.29 11.24 22.76
C LEU A 17 -12.87 10.70 22.54
N PHE A 18 -12.27 10.09 23.55
CA PHE A 18 -10.98 9.44 23.41
C PHE A 18 -11.03 8.28 22.41
N ASP A 19 -12.03 7.41 22.52
CA ASP A 19 -12.20 6.26 21.62
C ASP A 19 -12.32 6.70 20.16
N VAL A 20 -13.20 7.68 19.89
CA VAL A 20 -13.35 8.26 18.54
C VAL A 20 -12.05 8.89 18.04
N GLY A 21 -11.36 9.67 18.88
CA GLY A 21 -10.10 10.31 18.50
C GLY A 21 -8.98 9.29 18.23
N PHE A 22 -8.90 8.24 19.04
CA PHE A 22 -7.93 7.17 18.88
C PHE A 22 -8.19 6.34 17.63
N LEU A 23 -9.44 5.95 17.38
CA LEU A 23 -9.84 5.27 16.14
C LEU A 23 -9.53 6.12 14.91
N LEU A 24 -9.83 7.43 14.96
CA LEU A 24 -9.49 8.34 13.88
C LEU A 24 -7.98 8.39 13.64
N ALA A 25 -7.17 8.48 14.70
CA ALA A 25 -5.72 8.46 14.60
C ALA A 25 -5.20 7.15 13.99
N LEU A 26 -5.75 6.00 14.37
CA LEU A 26 -5.41 4.71 13.78
C LEU A 26 -5.77 4.62 12.31
N VAL A 27 -6.93 5.15 11.90
CA VAL A 27 -7.33 5.21 10.48
C VAL A 27 -6.35 6.07 9.69
N PHE A 28 -6.03 7.27 10.17
CA PHE A 28 -5.03 8.13 9.53
C PHE A 28 -3.66 7.45 9.46
N ALA A 29 -3.20 6.83 10.55
CA ALA A 29 -1.96 6.08 10.55
C ALA A 29 -1.99 4.95 9.51
N SER A 30 -3.07 4.17 9.45
CA SER A 30 -3.20 3.07 8.48
C SER A 30 -3.13 3.53 7.02
N LEU A 31 -3.66 4.72 6.72
CA LEU A 31 -3.68 5.30 5.38
C LEU A 31 -2.34 5.94 4.98
N PHE A 32 -1.71 6.69 5.91
CA PHE A 32 -0.56 7.54 5.57
C PHE A 32 0.80 6.94 5.96
N LEU A 33 0.86 6.04 6.93
CA LEU A 33 2.12 5.43 7.36
C LEU A 33 2.83 4.69 6.22
N PRO A 34 2.16 3.88 5.37
CA PRO A 34 2.83 3.22 4.24
C PRO A 34 3.41 4.19 3.22
N ILE A 35 2.74 5.33 3.01
CA ILE A 35 3.18 6.39 2.09
C ILE A 35 4.41 7.09 2.67
N TRP A 36 4.36 7.46 3.95
CA TRP A 36 5.47 8.15 4.60
C TRP A 36 6.73 7.28 4.72
N LEU A 37 6.55 5.99 4.96
CA LEU A 37 7.66 5.03 5.00
C LEU A 37 8.15 4.62 3.60
N GLY A 38 7.49 5.07 2.51
CA GLY A 38 7.84 4.67 1.15
C GLY A 38 7.65 3.17 0.87
N ILE A 39 6.87 2.47 1.70
CA ILE A 39 6.57 1.03 1.55
C ILE A 39 5.44 0.82 0.54
N ALA A 40 4.64 1.86 0.27
CA ALA A 40 3.69 1.85 -0.84
C ALA A 40 4.44 1.72 -2.16
N VAL A 41 4.49 0.51 -2.72
CA VAL A 41 5.17 0.21 -3.99
C VAL A 41 4.44 0.98 -5.10
N PRO A 42 5.08 1.96 -5.76
CA PRO A 42 4.48 2.55 -6.94
C PRO A 42 4.37 1.45 -8.01
N SER A 43 3.23 1.36 -8.68
CA SER A 43 3.00 0.35 -9.72
C SER A 43 4.04 0.41 -10.84
N ARG A 44 4.71 1.55 -10.99
CA ARG A 44 5.80 1.79 -11.94
C ARG A 44 7.05 2.19 -11.20
N VAL A 45 8.17 1.60 -11.58
CA VAL A 45 9.49 1.94 -11.03
C VAL A 45 10.32 2.55 -12.15
N GLU A 46 10.99 3.65 -11.84
CA GLU A 46 11.87 4.27 -12.81
C GLU A 46 13.08 3.37 -13.08
N LYS A 47 13.27 3.02 -14.35
CA LYS A 47 14.39 2.22 -14.82
C LYS A 47 15.02 2.89 -16.03
N LEU A 48 16.13 3.57 -15.78
CA LEU A 48 16.89 4.26 -16.82
C LEU A 48 17.81 3.28 -17.56
N PRO A 49 17.86 3.33 -18.91
CA PRO A 49 18.87 2.61 -19.67
C PRO A 49 20.29 3.11 -19.36
N THR A 50 21.29 2.25 -19.56
CA THR A 50 22.69 2.60 -19.35
C THR A 50 23.11 3.79 -20.22
N GLY A 51 23.70 4.82 -19.60
CA GLY A 51 24.15 6.02 -20.30
C GLY A 51 23.06 7.07 -20.58
N VAL A 52 21.81 6.78 -20.21
CA VAL A 52 20.71 7.75 -20.25
C VAL A 52 20.51 8.34 -18.86
N SER A 53 20.46 9.65 -18.77
CA SER A 53 20.10 10.36 -17.55
C SER A 53 19.23 11.57 -17.87
N TYR A 54 18.64 12.16 -16.84
CA TYR A 54 17.93 13.42 -16.99
C TYR A 54 18.15 14.32 -15.77
N THR A 55 17.92 15.61 -15.98
CA THR A 55 17.75 16.60 -14.91
C THR A 55 16.37 17.20 -15.01
N MET A 56 15.78 17.60 -13.89
CA MET A 56 14.53 18.36 -13.93
C MET A 56 14.81 19.79 -14.40
N ALA A 57 13.96 20.30 -15.29
CA ALA A 57 13.96 21.71 -15.67
C ALA A 57 13.51 22.58 -14.48
N ALA A 58 13.57 23.91 -14.66
CA ALA A 58 13.19 24.88 -13.63
C ALA A 58 11.73 24.75 -13.16
N ASP A 59 10.85 24.22 -14.02
CA ASP A 59 9.44 23.96 -13.72
C ASP A 59 9.21 22.73 -12.80
N LYS A 60 10.25 21.93 -12.55
CA LYS A 60 10.23 20.66 -11.81
C LYS A 60 9.28 19.59 -12.38
N THR A 61 8.77 19.79 -13.60
CA THR A 61 7.86 18.86 -14.27
C THR A 61 8.43 18.32 -15.56
N THR A 62 9.35 19.04 -16.20
CA THR A 62 9.93 18.64 -17.48
C THR A 62 11.29 17.97 -17.26
N LYS A 63 11.45 16.76 -17.81
CA LYS A 63 12.73 16.05 -17.83
C LYS A 63 13.58 16.51 -19.00
N VAL A 64 14.80 16.98 -18.70
CA VAL A 64 15.81 17.31 -19.71
C VAL A 64 16.76 16.13 -19.85
N TRP A 65 16.59 15.40 -20.94
CA TRP A 65 17.27 14.14 -21.18
C TRP A 65 18.69 14.32 -21.75
N LYS A 66 19.62 13.46 -21.31
CA LYS A 66 21.00 13.36 -21.82
C LYS A 66 21.27 11.92 -22.26
N GLY A 67 21.89 11.77 -23.44
CA GLY A 67 22.21 10.46 -24.01
C GLY A 67 21.00 9.71 -24.61
N LEU A 68 19.85 10.38 -24.74
CA LEU A 68 18.61 9.75 -25.17
C LEU A 68 18.56 9.52 -26.68
N THR A 69 18.47 8.24 -27.06
CA THR A 69 18.15 7.80 -28.43
C THR A 69 17.06 6.72 -28.40
N TRP A 70 16.38 6.49 -29.54
CA TRP A 70 15.39 5.41 -29.62
C TRP A 70 15.99 4.04 -29.34
N GLU A 71 17.22 3.83 -29.81
CA GLU A 71 17.99 2.60 -29.60
C GLU A 71 18.34 2.42 -28.12
N SER A 72 18.71 3.51 -27.42
CA SER A 72 18.97 3.46 -25.97
C SER A 72 17.71 3.06 -25.16
N LEU A 73 16.52 3.38 -25.67
CA LEU A 73 15.23 2.97 -25.10
C LEU A 73 14.81 1.55 -25.53
N GLY A 74 15.67 0.81 -26.23
CA GLY A 74 15.38 -0.52 -26.75
C GLY A 74 14.32 -0.53 -27.86
N GLN A 75 14.04 0.61 -28.50
CA GLN A 75 13.02 0.71 -29.55
C GLN A 75 13.64 0.43 -30.92
N ASN A 76 13.00 -0.45 -31.68
CA ASN A 76 13.37 -0.69 -33.08
C ASN A 76 12.57 0.21 -34.05
N PRO A 77 12.93 0.28 -35.35
CA PRO A 77 12.25 1.18 -36.29
C PRO A 77 10.74 0.94 -36.44
N VAL A 78 10.26 -0.29 -36.21
CA VAL A 78 8.83 -0.60 -36.26
C VAL A 78 8.11 -0.02 -35.05
N MET A 79 8.69 -0.15 -33.85
CA MET A 79 8.15 0.41 -32.61
C MET A 79 8.14 1.94 -32.63
N VAL A 80 9.22 2.57 -33.09
CA VAL A 80 9.32 4.03 -33.23
C VAL A 80 8.19 4.58 -34.10
N LYS A 81 7.85 3.92 -35.20
CA LYS A 81 6.71 4.32 -36.05
C LYS A 81 5.38 4.28 -35.30
N GLN A 82 5.18 3.37 -34.35
CA GLN A 82 3.95 3.33 -33.55
C GLN A 82 3.88 4.50 -32.57
N TRP A 83 4.99 4.81 -31.88
CA TRP A 83 5.07 6.00 -31.02
C TRP A 83 4.78 7.29 -31.79
N GLN A 84 5.37 7.43 -32.98
CA GLN A 84 5.16 8.59 -33.85
C GLN A 84 3.70 8.67 -34.35
N LYS A 85 3.08 7.55 -34.70
CA LYS A 85 1.64 7.51 -35.05
C LYS A 85 0.73 7.95 -33.91
N LEU A 86 1.14 7.67 -32.67
CA LEU A 86 0.45 8.12 -31.47
C LEU A 86 0.79 9.58 -31.10
N GLY A 87 1.64 10.26 -31.88
CA GLY A 87 2.02 11.66 -31.67
C GLY A 87 3.13 11.86 -30.63
N TYR A 88 3.82 10.80 -30.21
CA TYR A 88 4.92 10.92 -29.25
C TYR A 88 6.25 11.26 -29.93
N THR A 89 7.04 12.11 -29.27
CA THR A 89 8.46 12.32 -29.57
C THR A 89 9.30 11.31 -28.80
N LYS A 90 10.62 11.29 -29.03
CA LYS A 90 11.53 10.43 -28.26
C LYS A 90 11.51 10.78 -26.77
N GLU A 91 11.41 12.06 -26.45
CA GLU A 91 11.41 12.56 -25.07
C GLU A 91 10.11 12.16 -24.36
N SER A 92 8.95 12.42 -24.97
CA SER A 92 7.67 12.08 -24.34
C SER A 92 7.40 10.58 -24.31
N ALA A 93 7.95 9.82 -25.26
CA ALA A 93 7.95 8.35 -25.17
C ALA A 93 8.90 7.86 -24.08
N ALA A 94 10.07 8.48 -23.88
CA ALA A 94 11.01 8.11 -22.82
C ALA A 94 10.37 8.22 -21.44
N ASP A 95 9.61 9.28 -21.18
CA ASP A 95 8.88 9.48 -19.91
C ASP A 95 7.95 8.31 -19.57
N ILE A 96 7.45 7.58 -20.59
CA ILE A 96 6.59 6.41 -20.43
C ILE A 96 7.43 5.13 -20.36
N ILE A 97 8.36 4.94 -21.30
CA ILE A 97 9.15 3.71 -21.45
C ILE A 97 10.02 3.47 -20.21
N THR A 98 10.59 4.52 -19.61
CA THR A 98 11.44 4.39 -18.42
C THR A 98 10.66 4.18 -17.13
N MET A 99 9.32 4.09 -17.19
CA MET A 99 8.46 3.79 -16.05
C MET A 99 7.67 2.48 -16.28
N PRO A 100 8.36 1.33 -16.47
CA PRO A 100 7.68 0.05 -16.63
C PRO A 100 6.97 -0.36 -15.34
N PHE A 101 5.94 -1.20 -15.50
CA PHE A 101 5.35 -1.92 -14.37
C PHE A 101 6.33 -2.98 -13.86
N GLN A 102 6.52 -3.05 -12.54
CA GLN A 102 7.32 -4.11 -11.92
C GLN A 102 6.38 -5.28 -11.57
N TYR A 103 6.62 -6.43 -12.20
CA TYR A 103 5.83 -7.66 -12.00
C TYR A 103 6.50 -8.65 -11.05
N ASP A 104 7.52 -8.20 -10.31
CA ASP A 104 8.19 -9.04 -9.32
C ASP A 104 7.28 -9.23 -8.10
N ILE A 105 7.18 -10.47 -7.64
CA ILE A 105 6.43 -10.80 -6.43
C ILE A 105 7.36 -10.60 -5.22
N ASP A 106 7.03 -9.64 -4.36
CA ASP A 106 7.67 -9.49 -3.06
C ASP A 106 7.28 -10.67 -2.16
N THR A 107 8.07 -11.74 -2.25
CA THR A 107 7.82 -12.99 -1.52
C THR A 107 7.94 -12.78 -0.01
N MET A 108 8.79 -11.86 0.44
CA MET A 108 8.94 -11.54 1.87
C MET A 108 7.71 -10.78 2.37
N GLY A 109 7.21 -9.80 1.61
CA GLY A 109 5.97 -9.09 1.93
C GLY A 109 4.74 -10.01 1.97
N VAL A 110 4.65 -10.94 1.02
CA VAL A 110 3.59 -11.97 1.00
C VAL A 110 3.68 -12.86 2.24
N LEU A 111 4.86 -13.37 2.57
CA LEU A 111 5.07 -14.20 3.76
C LEU A 111 4.76 -13.44 5.05
N ALA A 112 5.20 -12.19 5.17
CA ALA A 112 4.92 -11.34 6.33
C ALA A 112 3.42 -11.14 6.51
N THR A 113 2.68 -10.88 5.42
CA THR A 113 1.23 -10.74 5.44
C THR A 113 0.55 -12.05 5.86
N ALA A 114 1.00 -13.19 5.35
CA ALA A 114 0.50 -14.50 5.76
C ALA A 114 0.70 -14.73 7.27
N VAL A 115 1.90 -14.46 7.79
CA VAL A 115 2.21 -14.59 9.22
C VAL A 115 1.31 -13.72 10.09
N VAL A 116 1.08 -12.46 9.69
CA VAL A 116 0.19 -11.55 10.43
C VAL A 116 -1.25 -12.07 10.46
N ILE A 117 -1.77 -12.53 9.31
CA ILE A 117 -3.13 -13.06 9.22
C ILE A 117 -3.26 -14.33 10.08
N PHE A 118 -2.38 -15.32 9.89
CA PHE A 118 -2.45 -16.56 10.66
C PHE A 118 -2.23 -16.32 12.16
N GLY A 119 -1.29 -15.45 12.53
CA GLY A 119 -1.04 -15.06 13.91
C GLY A 119 -2.28 -14.45 14.56
N TYR A 120 -2.98 -13.54 13.86
CA TYR A 120 -4.24 -12.97 14.32
C TYR A 120 -5.33 -14.04 14.53
N PHE A 121 -5.53 -14.94 13.57
CA PHE A 121 -6.53 -16.00 13.70
C PHE A 121 -6.23 -16.98 14.84
N ILE A 122 -4.97 -17.39 14.99
CA ILE A 122 -4.56 -18.26 16.11
C ILE A 122 -4.82 -17.56 17.45
N PHE A 123 -4.42 -16.30 17.57
CA PHE A 123 -4.68 -15.49 18.76
C PHE A 123 -6.19 -15.41 19.07
N LEU A 124 -7.00 -15.11 18.04
CA LEU A 124 -8.45 -15.00 18.18
C LEU A 124 -9.06 -16.31 18.67
N LEU A 125 -8.69 -17.45 18.10
CA LEU A 125 -9.20 -18.77 18.51
C LEU A 125 -8.80 -19.11 19.96
N VAL A 126 -7.56 -18.83 20.33
CA VAL A 126 -7.05 -19.12 21.69
C VAL A 126 -7.75 -18.24 22.74
N MET A 127 -7.89 -16.94 22.47
CA MET A 127 -8.55 -16.03 23.41
C MET A 127 -10.06 -16.24 23.46
N SER A 128 -10.69 -16.45 22.31
CA SER A 128 -12.13 -16.75 22.21
C SER A 128 -12.49 -17.99 23.04
N GLY A 129 -11.67 -19.06 22.99
CA GLY A 129 -11.90 -20.25 23.79
C GLY A 129 -11.85 -20.01 25.30
N LYS A 130 -11.14 -18.98 25.78
CA LYS A 130 -11.12 -18.61 27.20
C LYS A 130 -12.38 -17.84 27.58
N GLU A 131 -12.72 -16.82 26.81
CA GLU A 131 -13.90 -15.97 27.04
C GLU A 131 -15.20 -16.78 26.97
N TYR A 132 -15.34 -17.67 25.99
CA TYR A 132 -16.53 -18.54 25.88
C TYR A 132 -16.72 -19.43 27.11
N LYS A 133 -15.64 -19.98 27.66
CA LYS A 133 -15.71 -20.81 28.88
C LYS A 133 -16.12 -19.97 30.09
N GLN A 134 -15.63 -18.73 30.16
CA GLN A 134 -15.97 -17.81 31.24
C GLN A 134 -17.45 -17.41 31.20
N VAL A 135 -17.99 -17.10 30.01
CA VAL A 135 -19.42 -16.82 29.84
C VAL A 135 -20.28 -18.04 30.18
N ILE A 136 -19.83 -19.26 29.83
CA ILE A 136 -20.55 -20.49 30.21
C ILE A 136 -20.57 -20.65 31.74
N ALA A 137 -19.42 -20.48 32.42
CA ALA A 137 -19.35 -20.56 33.87
C ALA A 137 -20.25 -19.50 34.54
N GLU A 138 -20.28 -18.27 34.04
CA GLU A 138 -21.15 -17.20 34.57
C GLU A 138 -22.66 -17.45 34.39
N LYS A 139 -23.05 -18.27 33.39
CA LYS A 139 -24.47 -18.49 33.04
C LYS A 139 -25.02 -19.84 33.50
N PHE A 140 -24.15 -20.82 33.75
CA PHE A 140 -24.56 -22.22 33.93
C PHE A 140 -23.98 -22.92 35.17
N ASP A 141 -23.01 -22.32 35.89
CA ASP A 141 -22.60 -22.74 37.24
C ASP A 141 -23.28 -21.86 38.31
#